data_AF-A0A6B3H383-F1
#
_entry.id   AF-A0A6B3H383-F1
#
_cell.length_a   1.000
_cell.length_b   1.000
_cell.length_c   1.000
_cell.angle_alpha   90.00
_cell.angle_beta   90.00
_cell.angle_gamma   90.00
#
_symmetry.space_group_name_H-M   'P 1'
#
loop_
_entity.id
_entity.type
_entity.pdbx_description
1 polymer ?
#
loop_
_entity_poly.entity_id
_entity_poly.type
_entity_poly.pdbx_seq_one_letter_code
_entity_poly.pdbx_strand_id
1 'polypeptide(L)'
;MSAASTVPTTTYLELSQEGAGAHKFYEVTVDGLVVTVRYGRIGAGGQTQTSTFATLAKAQAAAAKKVGEKVRKGYAPAVPGQRAPRSVTRRQVTSAPSTARAVAPVLWRFRTGSSAFGIHVDDEQCWVGNQAGDVYTLDHEGGVLARFSLPDGVKCLVADDFWIYAGCDDGRVYDLSSKLPFAAYDIAADVD
;
A
#
# COMPACT_ATOMS: atom_id res chain seq x y z
N MET A 1 -6.22 -5.69 48.96
CA MET A 1 -7.09 -4.88 48.08
C MET A 1 -7.10 -5.58 46.73
N SER A 2 -8.24 -6.15 46.32
CA SER A 2 -8.33 -6.89 45.07
C SER A 2 -8.39 -5.90 43.92
N ALA A 3 -7.41 -5.93 43.01
CA ALA A 3 -7.46 -5.15 41.78
C ALA A 3 -8.57 -5.75 40.91
N ALA A 4 -9.70 -5.05 40.79
CA ALA A 4 -10.74 -5.40 39.85
C ALA A 4 -10.13 -5.38 38.44
N SER A 5 -9.93 -6.56 37.86
CA SER A 5 -9.55 -6.69 36.44
C SER A 5 -10.66 -6.05 35.61
N THR A 6 -10.40 -4.85 35.12
CA THR A 6 -11.35 -4.12 34.29
C THR A 6 -11.15 -4.64 32.87
N VAL A 7 -12.20 -5.19 32.26
CA VAL A 7 -12.14 -5.68 30.89
C VAL A 7 -11.84 -4.48 29.97
N PRO A 8 -10.85 -4.59 29.07
CA PRO A 8 -10.55 -3.51 28.14
C PRO A 8 -11.78 -3.16 27.30
N THR A 9 -12.06 -1.86 27.16
CA THR A 9 -13.19 -1.38 26.37
C THR A 9 -12.70 -0.83 25.04
N THR A 10 -13.20 -1.36 23.93
CA THR A 10 -12.80 -0.97 22.57
C THR A 10 -13.96 -0.33 21.81
N THR A 11 -13.71 0.82 21.19
CA THR A 11 -14.60 1.44 20.20
C THR A 11 -13.96 1.34 18.83
N TYR A 12 -14.64 0.70 17.87
CA TYR A 12 -14.19 0.58 16.48
C TYR A 12 -15.09 1.37 15.53
N LEU A 13 -14.47 2.19 14.68
CA LEU A 13 -15.14 3.04 13.71
C LEU A 13 -14.54 2.86 12.31
N GLU A 14 -15.36 2.99 11.27
CA GLU A 14 -14.94 3.02 9.87
C GLU A 14 -15.44 4.28 9.16
N LEU A 15 -14.68 4.75 8.17
CA LEU A 15 -15.09 5.73 7.17
C LEU A 15 -14.81 5.16 5.79
N SER A 16 -15.85 4.99 4.98
CA SER A 16 -15.76 4.51 3.60
C SER A 16 -16.56 5.40 2.67
N GLN A 17 -15.88 6.07 1.74
CA GLN A 17 -16.46 6.89 0.69
C GLN A 17 -16.39 6.15 -0.66
N GLU A 18 -17.21 6.56 -1.63
CA GLU A 18 -17.15 6.00 -2.98
C GLU A 18 -15.91 6.50 -3.76
N GLY A 19 -15.52 5.76 -4.80
CA GLY A 19 -14.38 6.09 -5.64
C GLY A 19 -13.05 6.10 -4.88
N ALA A 20 -12.21 7.11 -5.16
CA ALA A 20 -10.90 7.29 -4.56
C ALA A 20 -10.93 8.00 -3.18
N GLY A 21 -12.10 8.10 -2.52
CA GLY A 21 -12.23 8.74 -1.22
C GLY A 21 -11.73 7.89 -0.04
N ALA A 22 -11.90 8.34 1.21
CA ALA A 22 -11.39 7.63 2.39
C ALA A 22 -11.93 6.19 2.51
N HIS A 23 -11.07 5.26 2.93
CA HIS A 23 -11.44 3.87 3.26
C HIS A 23 -10.60 3.37 4.44
N LYS A 24 -10.90 3.93 5.61
CA LYS A 24 -10.06 3.85 6.80
C LYS A 24 -10.84 3.36 8.01
N PHE A 25 -10.15 2.72 8.94
CA PHE A 25 -10.66 2.41 10.27
C PHE A 25 -9.97 3.23 11.35
N TYR A 26 -10.62 3.35 12.50
CA TYR A 26 -10.08 3.94 13.71
C TYR A 26 -10.62 3.19 14.92
N GLU A 27 -9.71 2.72 15.77
CA GLU A 27 -10.00 1.92 16.95
C GLU A 27 -9.39 2.60 18.18
N VAL A 28 -10.16 2.69 19.25
CA VAL A 28 -9.68 3.20 20.54
C VAL A 28 -10.01 2.17 21.61
N THR A 29 -8.97 1.66 22.26
CA THR A 29 -9.07 0.73 23.38
C THR A 29 -8.61 1.41 24.66
N VAL A 30 -9.41 1.27 25.72
CA VAL A 30 -9.06 1.70 27.08
C VAL A 30 -8.83 0.45 27.92
N ASP A 31 -7.61 0.27 28.40
CA ASP A 31 -7.22 -0.80 29.33
C ASP A 31 -6.64 -0.16 30.59
N GLY A 32 -7.49 -0.01 31.61
CA GLY A 32 -7.16 0.70 32.84
C GLY A 32 -6.70 2.14 32.58
N LEU A 33 -5.40 2.40 32.78
CA LEU A 33 -4.81 3.73 32.60
C LEU A 33 -4.25 3.97 31.20
N VAL A 34 -4.26 2.94 30.36
CA VAL A 34 -3.65 2.94 29.04
C VAL A 34 -4.75 3.13 27.99
N VAL A 35 -4.53 4.08 27.10
CA VAL A 35 -5.33 4.24 25.89
C VAL A 35 -4.48 3.85 24.70
N THR A 36 -4.95 2.88 23.93
CA THR A 36 -4.33 2.45 22.68
C THR A 36 -5.24 2.87 21.53
N VAL A 37 -4.65 3.56 20.56
CA VAL A 37 -5.31 3.95 19.32
C VAL A 37 -4.70 3.15 18.18
N ARG A 38 -5.54 2.46 17.39
CA ARG A 38 -5.12 1.78 16.16
C ARG A 38 -5.87 2.32 14.95
N TYR A 39 -5.18 2.64 13.87
CA TYR A 39 -5.81 3.24 12.68
C TYR A 39 -5.10 2.85 11.39
N GLY A 40 -5.81 2.86 10.27
CA GLY A 40 -5.24 2.55 8.96
C GLY A 40 -6.29 2.28 7.90
N ARG A 41 -5.85 1.77 6.74
CA ARG A 41 -6.74 1.24 5.69
C ARG A 41 -7.52 0.02 6.19
N ILE A 42 -8.79 -0.10 5.81
CA ILE A 42 -9.62 -1.27 6.12
C ILE A 42 -9.01 -2.50 5.45
N GLY A 43 -8.86 -3.59 6.21
CA GLY A 43 -8.20 -4.83 5.78
C GLY A 43 -6.68 -4.87 6.00
N ALA A 44 -6.06 -3.77 6.45
CA ALA A 44 -4.65 -3.74 6.85
C ALA A 44 -4.48 -3.82 8.38
N GLY A 45 -3.26 -4.09 8.86
CA GLY A 45 -2.94 -4.12 10.30
C GLY A 45 -3.09 -2.76 10.99
N GLY A 46 -2.79 -1.68 10.27
CA GLY A 46 -2.80 -0.30 10.76
C GLY A 46 -1.58 0.05 11.61
N GLN A 47 -1.52 1.30 12.07
CA GLN A 47 -0.54 1.83 13.01
C GLN A 47 -1.15 1.92 14.40
N THR A 48 -0.31 1.75 15.43
CA THR A 48 -0.73 1.78 16.84
C THR A 48 0.01 2.86 17.61
N GLN A 49 -0.71 3.63 18.41
CA GLN A 49 -0.17 4.59 19.36
C GLN A 49 -0.74 4.34 20.75
N THR A 50 0.12 4.38 21.76
CA THR A 50 -0.27 4.13 23.15
C THR A 50 0.02 5.35 24.02
N SER A 51 -0.88 5.67 24.93
CA SER A 51 -0.71 6.76 25.90
C SER A 51 -1.20 6.33 27.28
N THR A 52 -0.44 6.64 28.31
CA THR A 52 -0.78 6.33 29.71
C THR A 52 -1.24 7.58 30.43
N PHE A 53 -2.28 7.46 31.24
CA PHE A 53 -2.88 8.57 31.98
C PHE A 53 -2.80 8.33 33.49
N ALA A 54 -2.82 9.42 34.27
CA ALA A 54 -2.73 9.34 35.72
C ALA A 54 -3.94 8.68 36.39
N THR A 55 -5.11 8.67 35.73
CA THR A 55 -6.35 8.11 36.26
C THR A 55 -7.20 7.47 35.17
N LEU A 56 -8.03 6.49 35.55
CA LEU A 56 -8.99 5.85 34.64
C LEU A 56 -9.95 6.87 34.01
N ALA A 57 -10.46 7.81 34.81
CA ALA A 57 -11.34 8.86 34.32
C ALA A 57 -10.68 9.73 33.23
N LYS A 58 -9.38 10.04 33.37
CA LYS A 58 -8.62 10.76 32.33
C LYS A 58 -8.42 9.92 31.07
N ALA A 59 -8.13 8.63 31.20
CA ALA A 59 -8.03 7.71 30.06
C ALA A 59 -9.36 7.62 29.29
N GLN A 60 -10.47 7.42 30.00
CA GLN A 60 -11.82 7.38 29.42
C GLN A 60 -12.20 8.70 28.74
N ALA A 61 -11.94 9.85 29.38
CA ALA A 61 -12.20 11.16 28.78
C ALA A 61 -11.35 11.41 27.52
N ALA A 62 -10.09 11.00 27.53
CA ALA A 62 -9.22 11.09 26.35
C ALA A 62 -9.73 10.21 25.21
N ALA A 63 -10.13 8.97 25.49
CA ALA A 63 -10.70 8.05 24.51
C ALA A 63 -12.01 8.59 23.92
N ALA A 64 -12.93 9.06 24.76
CA ALA A 64 -14.19 9.67 24.33
C ALA A 64 -13.97 10.91 23.44
N LYS A 65 -12.97 11.73 23.76
CA LYS A 65 -12.57 12.86 22.92
C LYS A 65 -12.10 12.40 21.54
N LYS A 66 -11.21 11.40 21.46
CA LYS A 66 -10.72 10.84 20.17
C LYS A 66 -11.85 10.25 19.33
N VAL A 67 -12.76 9.50 19.95
CA VAL A 67 -13.96 8.96 19.28
C VAL A 67 -14.83 10.09 18.74
N GLY A 68 -15.16 11.08 19.57
CA GLY A 68 -16.00 12.21 19.16
C GLY A 68 -15.38 13.07 18.04
N GLU A 69 -14.05 13.22 18.02
CA GLU A 69 -13.34 13.87 16.91
C GLU A 69 -13.52 13.11 15.58
N LYS A 70 -13.49 11.78 15.60
CA LYS A 70 -13.65 10.95 14.40
C LYS A 70 -15.10 10.87 13.94
N VAL A 71 -16.05 10.76 14.86
CA VAL A 71 -17.48 10.79 14.54
C VAL A 71 -17.86 12.09 13.82
N ARG A 72 -17.35 13.24 14.27
CA ARG A 72 -17.54 14.53 13.56
C ARG A 72 -16.95 14.56 12.14
N LYS A 73 -15.96 13.72 11.85
CA LYS A 73 -15.37 13.54 10.51
C LYS A 73 -16.10 12.50 9.66
N GLY A 74 -17.25 11.99 10.13
CA GLY A 74 -18.08 11.03 9.41
C GLY A 74 -17.73 9.56 9.64
N TYR A 75 -16.86 9.24 10.59
CA TYR A 75 -16.63 7.85 10.98
C TYR A 75 -17.87 7.31 11.70
N ALA A 76 -18.26 6.08 11.37
CA ALA A 76 -19.42 5.41 11.95
C ALA A 76 -19.00 4.13 12.70
N PRO A 77 -19.74 3.71 13.76
CA PRO A 77 -19.53 2.42 14.39
C PRO A 77 -19.56 1.27 13.38
N ALA A 78 -18.62 0.35 13.50
CA ALA A 78 -18.48 -0.79 12.61
C ALA A 78 -17.98 -2.03 13.37
N VAL A 79 -17.94 -3.17 12.70
CA VAL A 79 -17.38 -4.42 13.24
C VAL A 79 -16.10 -4.74 12.47
N PRO A 80 -14.96 -4.91 13.14
CA PRO A 80 -13.71 -5.26 12.48
C PRO A 80 -13.87 -6.50 11.58
N GLY A 81 -13.39 -6.39 10.34
CA GLY A 81 -13.39 -7.49 9.38
C GLY A 81 -14.71 -7.72 8.62
N GLN A 82 -15.79 -7.01 8.96
CA GLN A 82 -17.04 -7.10 8.18
C GLN A 82 -16.94 -6.38 6.82
N ARG A 83 -16.21 -5.26 6.76
CA ARG A 83 -15.98 -4.55 5.50
C ARG A 83 -14.73 -5.08 4.80
N ALA A 84 -14.90 -5.49 3.55
CA ALA A 84 -13.79 -5.91 2.71
C ALA A 84 -12.85 -4.74 2.38
N PRO A 85 -11.54 -5.00 2.21
CA PRO A 85 -10.61 -3.99 1.70
C PRO A 85 -11.05 -3.49 0.32
N ARG A 86 -10.77 -2.22 0.02
CA ARG A 86 -11.03 -1.67 -1.31
C ARG A 86 -10.14 -2.37 -2.35
N SER A 87 -10.73 -2.78 -3.46
CA SER A 87 -9.99 -3.28 -4.62
C SER A 87 -9.09 -2.19 -5.19
N VAL A 88 -7.86 -2.53 -5.54
CA VAL A 88 -6.96 -1.63 -6.27
C VAL A 88 -7.60 -1.30 -7.63
N THR A 89 -7.98 -0.04 -7.82
CA THR A 89 -8.51 0.41 -9.11
C THR A 89 -7.36 0.63 -10.07
N ARG A 90 -7.22 -0.25 -11.07
CA ARG A 90 -6.26 -0.08 -12.15
C ARG A 90 -6.88 0.82 -13.21
N ARG A 91 -6.38 2.04 -13.34
CA ARG A 91 -6.81 2.94 -14.43
C ARG A 91 -6.39 2.31 -15.76
N GLN A 92 -7.37 1.95 -16.60
CA GLN A 92 -7.07 1.55 -17.96
C GLN A 92 -6.47 2.75 -18.70
N VAL A 93 -5.25 2.57 -19.19
CA VAL A 93 -4.59 3.54 -20.07
C VAL A 93 -4.77 3.04 -21.49
N THR A 94 -5.52 3.77 -22.30
CA THR A 94 -5.62 3.52 -23.72
C THR A 94 -4.48 4.26 -24.41
N SER A 95 -3.55 3.54 -25.05
CA SER A 95 -2.53 4.15 -25.88
C SER A 95 -3.14 4.58 -27.22
N ALA A 96 -2.94 5.83 -27.61
CA ALA A 96 -3.19 6.27 -28.98
C ALA A 96 -1.87 6.21 -29.78
N PRO A 97 -1.90 5.86 -31.08
CA PRO A 97 -0.73 5.95 -31.94
C PRO A 97 -0.18 7.38 -31.97
N SER A 98 1.15 7.52 -32.03
CA SER A 98 1.78 8.82 -32.24
C SER A 98 1.38 9.42 -33.59
N THR A 99 1.04 10.70 -33.61
CA THR A 99 0.76 11.47 -34.85
C THR A 99 2.02 12.14 -35.42
N ALA A 100 3.21 11.82 -34.89
CA ALA A 100 4.46 12.39 -35.36
C ALA A 100 4.76 11.96 -36.81
N ARG A 101 5.20 12.91 -37.64
CA ARG A 101 5.55 12.66 -39.05
C ARG A 101 6.87 11.91 -39.24
N ALA A 102 7.80 12.08 -38.30
CA ALA A 102 9.04 11.34 -38.24
C ALA A 102 8.97 10.36 -37.07
N VAL A 103 9.12 9.06 -37.36
CA VAL A 103 9.13 8.00 -36.35
C VAL A 103 10.53 7.38 -36.31
N ALA A 104 11.06 7.19 -35.11
CA ALA A 104 12.26 6.37 -34.95
C ALA A 104 11.95 4.94 -35.43
N PRO A 105 12.91 4.26 -36.08
CA PRO A 105 12.72 2.88 -36.48
C PRO A 105 12.54 2.00 -35.24
N VAL A 106 11.62 1.03 -35.34
CA VAL A 106 11.48 0.00 -34.32
C VAL A 106 12.52 -1.06 -34.60
N LEU A 107 13.51 -1.18 -33.71
CA LEU A 107 14.57 -2.18 -33.84
C LEU A 107 14.05 -3.57 -33.45
N TRP A 108 13.33 -3.66 -32.33
CA TRP A 108 12.73 -4.91 -31.85
C TRP A 108 11.45 -4.66 -31.05
N ARG A 109 10.73 -5.75 -30.77
CA ARG A 109 9.52 -5.75 -29.95
C ARG A 109 9.53 -6.92 -28.98
N PHE A 110 9.29 -6.62 -27.71
CA PHE A 110 9.09 -7.62 -26.68
C PHE A 110 7.62 -7.61 -26.21
N ARG A 111 7.00 -8.80 -26.11
CA ARG A 111 5.62 -8.94 -25.60
C ARG A 111 5.66 -9.37 -24.14
N THR A 112 5.45 -8.43 -23.24
CA THR A 112 5.40 -8.65 -21.78
C THR A 112 4.18 -9.48 -21.33
N GLY A 113 3.15 -9.66 -22.17
CA GLY A 113 1.93 -10.42 -21.85
C GLY A 113 0.87 -9.66 -21.06
N SER A 114 1.17 -8.45 -20.59
CA SER A 114 0.24 -7.55 -19.89
C SER A 114 0.71 -6.10 -20.02
N SER A 115 -0.13 -5.12 -19.67
CA SER A 115 0.24 -3.70 -19.73
C SER A 115 1.53 -3.43 -18.93
N ALA A 116 2.54 -2.87 -19.61
CA ALA A 116 3.82 -2.50 -19.01
C ALA A 116 3.78 -1.05 -18.53
N PHE A 117 4.24 -0.80 -17.30
CA PHE A 117 4.23 0.53 -16.69
C PHE A 117 5.60 0.93 -16.13
N GLY A 118 6.28 0.02 -15.44
CA GLY A 118 7.65 0.24 -14.99
C GLY A 118 8.63 -0.07 -16.11
N ILE A 119 9.43 0.92 -16.51
CA ILE A 119 10.51 0.75 -17.49
C ILE A 119 11.75 1.45 -16.93
N HIS A 120 12.88 0.78 -16.98
CA HIS A 120 14.20 1.37 -16.72
C HIS A 120 15.17 0.83 -17.77
N VAL A 121 16.05 1.65 -18.31
CA VAL A 121 17.03 1.24 -19.31
C VAL A 121 18.36 1.90 -18.98
N ASP A 122 19.39 1.08 -18.83
CA ASP A 122 20.77 1.48 -18.59
C ASP A 122 21.69 0.93 -19.71
N ASP A 123 23.00 1.11 -19.58
CA ASP A 123 23.96 0.67 -20.60
C ASP A 123 24.10 -0.87 -20.67
N GLU A 124 23.67 -1.60 -19.65
CA GLU A 124 23.80 -3.06 -19.56
C GLU A 124 22.53 -3.77 -20.04
N GLN A 125 21.35 -3.27 -19.70
CA GLN A 125 20.08 -3.97 -19.91
C GLN A 125 18.84 -3.07 -19.85
N CYS A 126 17.74 -3.58 -20.38
CA CYS A 126 16.40 -3.00 -20.31
C CYS A 126 15.54 -3.76 -19.29
N TRP A 127 14.97 -3.06 -18.33
CA TRP A 127 14.00 -3.60 -17.37
C TRP A 127 12.58 -3.22 -17.73
N VAL A 128 11.65 -4.16 -17.59
CA VAL A 128 10.21 -3.90 -17.77
C VAL A 128 9.34 -4.68 -16.80
N GLY A 129 8.51 -3.95 -16.05
CA GLY A 129 7.51 -4.48 -15.13
C GLY A 129 6.08 -4.33 -15.69
N ASN A 130 5.26 -5.36 -15.53
CA ASN A 130 3.90 -5.40 -16.07
C ASN A 130 2.80 -5.53 -14.99
N GLN A 131 1.54 -5.32 -15.41
CA GLN A 131 0.35 -5.38 -14.55
C GLN A 131 0.04 -6.79 -14.01
N ALA A 132 0.63 -7.85 -14.56
CA ALA A 132 0.50 -9.22 -14.06
C ALA A 132 1.53 -9.56 -12.96
N GLY A 133 2.42 -8.62 -12.62
CA GLY A 133 3.47 -8.80 -11.63
C GLY A 133 4.77 -9.35 -12.20
N ASP A 134 4.89 -9.53 -13.51
CA ASP A 134 6.17 -9.94 -14.10
C ASP A 134 7.13 -8.76 -14.21
N VAL A 135 8.39 -9.03 -13.91
CA VAL A 135 9.53 -8.15 -14.22
C VAL A 135 10.48 -8.91 -15.15
N TYR A 136 10.79 -8.34 -16.30
CA TYR A 136 11.75 -8.87 -17.25
C TYR A 136 12.99 -7.99 -17.28
N THR A 137 14.17 -8.61 -17.38
CA THR A 137 15.37 -7.95 -17.88
C THR A 137 15.68 -8.45 -19.27
N LEU A 138 16.00 -7.53 -20.17
CA LEU A 138 16.27 -7.80 -21.56
C LEU A 138 17.65 -7.23 -21.92
N ASP A 139 18.35 -7.86 -22.84
CA ASP A 139 19.47 -7.21 -23.52
C ASP A 139 18.95 -6.10 -24.47
N HIS A 140 19.89 -5.31 -25.02
CA HIS A 140 19.58 -4.23 -25.95
C HIS A 140 19.09 -4.69 -27.33
N GLU A 141 19.05 -5.99 -27.59
CA GLU A 141 18.47 -6.61 -28.79
C GLU A 141 17.07 -7.22 -28.52
N GLY A 142 16.56 -7.08 -27.30
CA GLY A 142 15.26 -7.59 -26.87
C GLY A 142 15.25 -9.06 -26.46
N GLY A 143 16.43 -9.68 -26.32
CA GLY A 143 16.61 -11.01 -25.76
C GLY A 143 16.39 -11.03 -24.25
N VAL A 144 15.71 -12.05 -23.72
CA VAL A 144 15.41 -12.13 -22.28
C VAL A 144 16.64 -12.61 -21.51
N LEU A 145 17.08 -11.82 -20.54
CA LEU A 145 18.17 -12.15 -19.62
C LEU A 145 17.65 -12.82 -18.35
N ALA A 146 16.60 -12.26 -17.74
CA ALA A 146 15.96 -12.81 -16.56
C ALA A 146 14.46 -12.46 -16.49
N ARG A 147 13.75 -13.20 -15.63
CA ARG A 147 12.36 -12.96 -15.27
C ARG A 147 12.14 -13.18 -13.79
N PHE A 148 11.41 -12.25 -13.17
CA PHE A 148 10.92 -12.33 -11.81
C PHE A 148 9.40 -12.19 -11.79
N SER A 149 8.78 -12.62 -10.69
CA SER A 149 7.36 -12.42 -10.44
C SER A 149 7.17 -11.81 -9.05
N LEU A 150 6.45 -10.70 -9.00
CA LEU A 150 5.96 -10.06 -7.79
C LEU A 150 4.50 -10.44 -7.54
N PRO A 151 3.98 -10.30 -6.30
CA PRO A 151 2.63 -10.77 -5.96
C PRO A 151 1.47 -10.04 -6.66
N ASP A 152 1.68 -8.81 -7.14
CA ASP A 152 0.69 -8.02 -7.89
C ASP A 152 1.38 -7.13 -8.93
N GLY A 153 0.62 -6.34 -9.68
CA GLY A 153 1.08 -5.54 -10.80
C GLY A 153 2.21 -4.57 -10.46
N VAL A 154 3.24 -4.56 -11.30
CA VAL A 154 4.39 -3.66 -11.19
C VAL A 154 4.04 -2.33 -11.85
N LYS A 155 4.19 -1.25 -11.09
CA LYS A 155 3.80 0.11 -11.49
C LYS A 155 4.99 0.95 -11.94
N CYS A 156 6.11 0.81 -11.24
CA CYS A 156 7.31 1.57 -11.48
C CYS A 156 8.54 0.70 -11.26
N LEU A 157 9.60 1.04 -11.96
CA LEU A 157 10.95 0.55 -11.73
C LEU A 157 11.84 1.78 -11.57
N VAL A 158 12.64 1.81 -10.51
CA VAL A 158 13.59 2.88 -10.24
C VAL A 158 14.91 2.23 -9.94
N ALA A 159 15.95 2.62 -10.67
CA ALA A 159 17.28 2.09 -10.49
C ALA A 159 18.35 3.19 -10.46
N ASP A 160 19.45 2.88 -9.78
CA ASP A 160 20.74 3.52 -9.89
C ASP A 160 21.83 2.45 -10.13
N ASP A 161 23.11 2.80 -9.97
CA ASP A 161 24.25 1.91 -10.22
C ASP A 161 24.25 0.63 -9.33
N PHE A 162 23.58 0.64 -8.18
CA PHE A 162 23.62 -0.44 -7.20
C PHE A 162 22.24 -1.02 -6.87
N TRP A 163 21.20 -0.19 -6.94
CA TRP A 163 19.87 -0.50 -6.45
C TRP A 163 18.84 -0.51 -7.56
N ILE A 164 17.97 -1.52 -7.57
CA ILE A 164 16.78 -1.57 -8.43
C ILE A 164 15.56 -1.88 -7.56
N TYR A 165 14.56 -1.02 -7.60
CA TYR A 165 13.33 -1.15 -6.84
C TYR A 165 12.10 -1.20 -7.74
N ALA A 166 11.13 -2.02 -7.35
CA ALA A 166 9.84 -2.15 -8.01
C ALA A 166 8.69 -1.78 -7.07
N GLY A 167 7.86 -0.82 -7.48
CA GLY A 167 6.59 -0.55 -6.81
C GLY A 167 5.52 -1.54 -7.27
N CYS A 168 4.84 -2.19 -6.32
CA CYS A 168 3.83 -3.21 -6.56
C CYS A 168 2.45 -2.77 -6.05
N ASP A 169 1.40 -3.13 -6.79
CA ASP A 169 -0.01 -2.86 -6.43
C ASP A 169 -0.42 -3.53 -5.10
N ASP A 170 0.37 -4.46 -4.55
CA ASP A 170 0.16 -5.07 -3.22
C ASP A 170 0.45 -4.10 -2.06
N GLY A 171 0.93 -2.89 -2.37
CA GLY A 171 1.27 -1.85 -1.41
C GLY A 171 2.71 -1.92 -0.91
N ARG A 172 3.59 -2.67 -1.57
CA ARG A 172 5.00 -2.79 -1.21
C ARG A 172 5.95 -2.28 -2.28
N VAL A 173 7.16 -1.98 -1.85
CA VAL A 173 8.32 -1.76 -2.70
C VAL A 173 9.26 -2.95 -2.53
N TYR A 174 9.59 -3.59 -3.65
CA TYR A 174 10.48 -4.74 -3.71
C TYR A 174 11.87 -4.31 -4.16
N ASP A 175 12.90 -4.80 -3.49
CA ASP A 175 14.29 -4.73 -3.94
C ASP A 175 14.55 -5.89 -4.91
N LEU A 176 15.11 -5.58 -6.07
CA LEU A 176 15.45 -6.52 -7.14
C LEU A 176 16.96 -6.65 -7.39
N SER A 177 17.80 -6.02 -6.55
CA SER A 177 19.27 -5.99 -6.74
C SER A 177 19.93 -7.32 -6.41
N SER A 178 19.25 -8.15 -5.63
CA SER A 178 19.70 -9.50 -5.31
C SER A 178 19.07 -10.54 -6.23
N LYS A 179 19.57 -11.78 -6.17
CA LYS A 179 19.07 -12.90 -6.98
C LYS A 179 17.56 -13.15 -6.82
N LEU A 180 16.99 -12.84 -5.65
CA LEU A 180 15.58 -13.04 -5.35
C LEU A 180 14.95 -11.72 -4.90
N PRO A 181 13.81 -11.31 -5.50
CA PRO A 181 13.07 -10.17 -5.03
C PRO A 181 12.66 -10.32 -3.56
N PHE A 182 12.78 -9.25 -2.78
CA PHE A 182 12.24 -9.21 -1.42
C PHE A 182 11.55 -7.88 -1.15
N ALA A 183 10.53 -7.90 -0.30
CA ALA A 183 9.85 -6.68 0.12
C ALA A 183 10.79 -5.85 1.02
N ALA A 184 11.23 -4.70 0.52
CA ALA A 184 12.11 -3.79 1.24
C ALA A 184 11.30 -2.78 2.07
N TYR A 185 10.14 -2.35 1.56
CA TYR A 185 9.29 -1.37 2.23
C TYR A 185 7.80 -1.69 2.06
N ASP A 186 7.03 -1.42 3.11
CA ASP A 186 5.57 -1.37 3.06
C ASP A 186 5.12 0.09 2.97
N ILE A 187 4.17 0.41 2.09
CA ILE A 187 3.50 1.71 2.12
C ILE A 187 2.77 1.83 3.45
N ALA A 188 3.05 2.92 4.18
CA ALA A 188 2.41 3.19 5.45
C ALA A 188 0.87 3.14 5.32
N ALA A 189 0.21 2.49 6.28
CA ALA A 189 -1.22 2.22 6.20
C ALA A 189 -2.10 3.49 6.15
N ASP A 190 -1.53 4.64 6.52
CA ASP A 190 -2.18 5.94 6.55
C ASP A 190 -2.05 6.74 5.23
N VAL A 191 -1.10 6.39 4.36
CA VAL A 191 -0.97 6.98 3.01
C VAL A 191 -2.13 6.51 2.12
N ASP A 192 -2.71 7.45 1.36
CA ASP A 192 -3.72 7.23 0.32
C ASP A 192 -3.10 7.33 -1.07
#